data_AF-B7K5C7-F1
#
_entry.id   AF-B7K5C7-F1
#
_cell.length_a   1.000
_cell.length_b   1.000
_cell.length_c   1.000
_cell.angle_alpha   90.00
_cell.angle_beta   90.00
_cell.angle_gamma   90.00
#
_symmetry.space_group_name_H-M   'P 1'
#
loop_
_entity.id
_entity.type
_entity.pdbx_description
1 polymer ?
#
loop_
_entity_poly.entity_id
_entity_poly.type
_entity_poly.pdbx_seq_one_letter_code
_entity_poly.pdbx_strand_id
1 'polypeptide(L)'
;MTTYYYILASQKFLLEEEPLEEVLKERRRDYADKNKEIDFWLIKQPAFLEAPEFAEIKAKCPQPSAAIVSLNSQFITWLKLRLEYALKGEFEAPSATISDPLASLEPVS
;
A
#
# COMPACT_ATOMS: atom_id res chain seq x y z
N MET A 1 8.58 15.96 6.41
CA MET A 1 7.64 15.21 5.55
C MET A 1 8.29 13.89 5.23
N THR A 2 7.51 12.80 5.24
CA THR A 2 8.03 11.45 4.99
C THR A 2 7.49 10.97 3.65
N THR A 3 8.35 10.42 2.81
CA THR A 3 7.96 9.82 1.53
C THR A 3 7.46 8.40 1.76
N TYR A 4 6.25 8.13 1.31
CA TYR A 4 5.62 6.82 1.29
C TYR A 4 5.56 6.32 -0.13
N TYR A 5 5.99 5.08 -0.34
CA TYR A 5 5.91 4.37 -1.60
C TYR A 5 4.75 3.39 -1.53
N TYR A 6 4.02 3.21 -2.63
CA TYR A 6 2.89 2.28 -2.63
C TYR A 6 2.81 1.45 -3.91
N ILE A 7 2.23 0.26 -3.77
CA ILE A 7 1.52 -0.40 -4.87
C ILE A 7 0.01 -0.30 -4.61
N LEU A 8 -0.78 -0.19 -5.67
CA LEU A 8 -2.24 -0.11 -5.63
C LEU A 8 -2.82 -1.06 -6.67
N ALA A 9 -3.79 -1.87 -6.25
CA ALA A 9 -4.57 -2.73 -7.12
C ALA A 9 -5.96 -3.00 -6.51
N SER A 10 -6.79 -3.77 -7.20
CA SER A 10 -8.08 -4.18 -6.63
C SER A 10 -7.86 -5.05 -5.38
N GLN A 11 -8.78 -4.98 -4.42
CA GLN A 11 -8.73 -5.83 -3.24
C GLN A 11 -8.72 -7.31 -3.63
N LYS A 12 -9.58 -7.71 -4.58
CA LYS A 12 -9.65 -9.08 -5.08
C LYS A 12 -8.30 -9.58 -5.57
N PHE A 13 -7.61 -8.77 -6.39
CA PHE A 13 -6.30 -9.14 -6.91
C PHE A 13 -5.26 -9.29 -5.80
N LEU A 14 -5.15 -8.29 -4.90
CA LEU A 14 -4.12 -8.30 -3.86
C LEU A 14 -4.37 -9.29 -2.71
N LEU A 15 -5.63 -9.63 -2.42
CA LEU A 15 -6.00 -10.43 -1.26
C LEU A 15 -6.39 -11.87 -1.59
N GLU A 16 -6.97 -12.11 -2.77
CA GLU A 16 -7.51 -13.43 -3.13
C GLU A 16 -6.72 -14.11 -4.24
N GLU A 17 -6.33 -13.36 -5.28
CA GLU A 17 -5.70 -13.95 -6.47
C GLU A 17 -4.18 -14.12 -6.30
N GLU A 18 -3.55 -13.26 -5.50
CA GLU A 18 -2.10 -13.26 -5.29
C GLU A 18 -1.72 -13.83 -3.91
N PRO A 19 -0.68 -14.69 -3.81
CA PRO A 19 -0.22 -15.25 -2.54
C PRO A 19 0.66 -14.25 -1.77
N LEU A 20 0.10 -13.08 -1.43
CA LEU A 20 0.82 -12.01 -0.72
C LEU A 20 0.81 -12.15 0.80
N GLU A 21 -0.17 -12.86 1.36
CA GLU A 21 -0.28 -13.02 2.81
C GLU A 21 0.99 -13.64 3.42
N GLU A 22 1.46 -14.75 2.85
CA GLU A 22 2.68 -15.44 3.32
C GLU A 22 3.94 -14.59 3.10
N VAL A 23 4.02 -13.83 2.00
CA VAL A 23 5.14 -12.90 1.75
C VAL A 23 5.20 -11.84 2.84
N LEU A 24 4.07 -11.22 3.18
CA LEU A 24 4.01 -10.17 4.19
C LEU A 24 4.24 -10.72 5.61
N LYS A 25 3.74 -11.92 5.89
CA LYS A 25 3.94 -12.63 7.16
C LYS A 25 5.40 -12.99 7.37
N GLU A 26 6.05 -13.58 6.37
CA GLU A 26 7.47 -13.91 6.42
C GLU A 26 8.32 -12.66 6.57
N ARG A 27 7.99 -11.58 5.85
CA ARG A 27 8.68 -10.29 6.01
C ARG A 27 8.53 -9.71 7.41
N ARG A 28 7.35 -9.80 8.03
CA ARG A 28 7.14 -9.37 9.43
C ARG A 28 8.01 -10.18 10.40
N ARG A 29 8.13 -11.49 10.17
CA ARG A 29 9.00 -12.37 10.96
C ARG A 29 10.47 -11.96 10.83
N ASP A 30 10.96 -11.77 9.60
CA ASP A 30 12.33 -11.33 9.33
C ASP A 30 12.65 -9.98 10.00
N TYR A 31 11.69 -9.06 10.07
CA TYR A 31 11.84 -7.78 10.76
C TYR A 31 11.95 -7.97 12.28
N ALA A 32 11.10 -8.82 12.85
CA ALA A 32 11.13 -9.16 14.27
C ALA A 32 12.47 -9.82 14.66
N ASP A 33 12.92 -10.81 13.88
CA ASP A 33 14.19 -11.53 14.12
C ASP A 33 15.40 -10.59 14.07
N LYS A 34 15.31 -9.50 13.28
CA LYS A 34 16.36 -8.48 13.14
C LYS A 34 16.19 -7.27 14.06
N ASN A 35 15.19 -7.26 14.94
CA ASN A 35 14.81 -6.10 15.76
C ASN A 35 14.61 -4.82 14.92
N LYS A 36 14.01 -4.95 13.74
CA LYS A 36 13.70 -3.84 12.84
C LYS A 36 12.23 -3.41 12.98
N GLU A 37 11.99 -2.10 13.07
CA GLU A 37 10.63 -1.55 13.03
C GLU A 37 9.95 -1.82 11.69
N ILE A 38 8.65 -2.15 11.74
CA ILE A 38 7.83 -2.37 10.55
C ILE A 38 7.69 -1.06 9.79
N ASP A 39 8.11 -1.08 8.53
CA ASP A 39 8.07 0.05 7.60
C ASP A 39 7.14 -0.21 6.41
N PHE A 40 6.21 -1.16 6.54
CA PHE A 40 5.26 -1.54 5.49
C PHE A 40 3.91 -1.99 6.04
N TRP A 41 2.84 -1.68 5.31
CA TRP A 41 1.45 -1.91 5.73
C TRP A 41 0.57 -2.29 4.53
N LEU A 42 -0.36 -3.22 4.75
CA LEU A 42 -1.45 -3.51 3.82
C LEU A 42 -2.68 -2.72 4.28
N ILE A 43 -3.20 -1.86 3.41
CA ILE A 43 -4.31 -0.95 3.69
C ILE A 43 -5.42 -1.24 2.68
N LYS A 44 -6.61 -1.54 3.18
CA LYS A 44 -7.80 -1.69 2.36
C LYS A 44 -8.49 -0.33 2.22
N GLN A 45 -9.01 -0.03 1.03
CA GLN A 45 -9.62 1.26 0.71
C GLN A 45 -8.82 2.45 1.27
N PRO A 46 -7.55 2.62 0.83
CA PRO A 46 -6.65 3.61 1.42
C PRO A 46 -7.21 5.03 1.30
N ALA A 47 -7.31 5.74 2.42
CA ALA A 47 -7.91 7.08 2.46
C ALA A 47 -7.12 8.12 1.67
N PHE A 48 -5.79 7.95 1.53
CA PHE A 48 -4.97 8.85 0.71
C PHE A 48 -5.41 8.87 -0.76
N LEU A 49 -6.10 7.82 -1.24
CA LEU A 49 -6.61 7.75 -2.60
C LEU A 49 -7.79 8.72 -2.85
N GLU A 50 -8.38 9.28 -1.80
CA GLU A 50 -9.39 10.34 -1.87
C GLU A 50 -8.79 11.74 -2.06
N ALA A 51 -7.48 11.90 -1.88
CA ALA A 51 -6.83 13.18 -2.08
C ALA A 51 -6.91 13.60 -3.56
N PRO A 52 -7.09 14.91 -3.88
CA PRO A 52 -7.29 15.38 -5.25
C PRO A 52 -6.18 14.96 -6.22
N GLU A 53 -4.93 14.92 -5.77
CA GLU A 53 -3.77 14.48 -6.55
C GLU A 53 -3.83 13.01 -6.98
N PHE A 54 -4.68 12.19 -6.34
CA PHE A 54 -4.88 10.78 -6.67
C PHE A 54 -6.12 10.51 -7.54
N ALA A 55 -6.90 11.53 -7.91
CA ALA A 55 -8.16 11.34 -8.63
C ALA A 55 -8.03 10.51 -9.92
N GLU A 56 -6.98 10.76 -10.72
CA GLU A 56 -6.73 9.98 -11.94
C GLU A 56 -6.31 8.54 -11.67
N ILE A 57 -5.52 8.32 -10.61
CA ILE A 57 -5.04 7.00 -10.20
C ILE A 57 -6.22 6.17 -9.67
N LYS A 58 -7.09 6.80 -8.87
CA LYS A 58 -8.33 6.22 -8.35
C LYS A 58 -9.24 5.77 -9.49
N ALA A 59 -9.40 6.59 -10.53
CA ALA A 59 -10.23 6.27 -11.69
C ALA A 59 -9.69 5.09 -12.52
N LYS A 60 -8.37 4.88 -12.53
CA LYS A 60 -7.72 3.76 -13.25
C LYS A 60 -7.75 2.44 -12.46
N CYS A 61 -7.86 2.50 -11.13
CA CYS A 61 -7.85 1.31 -10.27
C CYS A 61 -9.26 0.75 -10.05
N PRO A 62 -9.49 -0.55 -10.30
CA PRO A 62 -10.78 -1.16 -9.97
C PRO A 62 -11.08 -1.05 -8.47
N GLN A 63 -12.37 -0.89 -8.14
CA GLN A 63 -12.87 -0.75 -6.78
C GLN A 63 -13.64 -2.01 -6.33
N PRO A 64 -13.57 -2.39 -5.03
CA PRO A 64 -12.76 -1.76 -3.99
C PRO A 64 -11.26 -2.00 -4.20
N SER A 65 -10.43 -0.99 -3.87
CA SER A 65 -8.97 -1.07 -3.99
C SER A 65 -8.28 -1.40 -2.65
N ALA A 66 -7.06 -1.91 -2.74
CA ALA A 66 -6.12 -2.05 -1.62
C ALA A 66 -4.74 -1.56 -2.05
N ALA A 67 -3.96 -1.11 -1.07
CA ALA A 67 -2.59 -0.70 -1.26
C ALA A 67 -1.66 -1.42 -0.28
N ILE A 68 -0.44 -1.72 -0.75
CA ILE A 68 0.68 -1.97 0.15
C ILE A 68 1.53 -0.71 0.14
N VAL A 69 1.66 -0.08 1.29
CA VAL A 69 2.43 1.15 1.50
C VAL A 69 3.69 0.81 2.29
N SER A 70 4.82 1.44 1.95
CA SER A 70 6.07 1.27 2.68
C SER A 70 6.96 2.50 2.61
N LEU A 71 7.83 2.68 3.60
CA LEU A 71 8.93 3.66 3.56
C LEU A 71 10.12 3.16 2.72
N ASN A 72 10.09 1.91 2.28
CA ASN A 72 11.16 1.28 1.51
C ASN A 72 10.78 1.18 0.02
N SER A 73 11.36 2.06 -0.80
CA SER A 73 11.12 2.11 -2.25
C SER A 73 11.54 0.83 -3.00
N GLN A 74 12.57 0.14 -2.52
CA GLN A 74 13.05 -1.11 -3.12
C GLN A 74 12.02 -2.22 -2.92
N PHE A 75 11.39 -2.28 -1.74
CA PHE A 75 10.34 -3.25 -1.46
C PHE A 75 9.12 -3.05 -2.36
N ILE A 76 8.67 -1.81 -2.53
CA ILE A 76 7.57 -1.48 -3.44
C ILE A 76 7.93 -1.75 -4.90
N THR A 77 9.19 -1.49 -5.31
CA THR A 77 9.65 -1.81 -6.66
C THR A 77 9.68 -3.32 -6.91
N TRP A 78 10.16 -4.11 -5.94
CA TRP A 78 10.11 -5.57 -6.00
C TRP A 78 8.66 -6.08 -6.12
N LEU A 79 7.74 -5.53 -5.32
CA LEU A 79 6.32 -5.84 -5.43
C LEU A 79 5.76 -5.49 -6.81
N LYS A 80 6.10 -4.33 -7.39
CA LYS A 80 5.65 -3.93 -8.74
C LYS A 80 6.14 -4.87 -9.85
N LEU A 81 7.35 -5.42 -9.71
CA LEU A 81 7.90 -6.41 -10.64
C LEU A 81 7.20 -7.77 -10.50
N ARG A 82 6.84 -8.16 -9.28
CA ARG A 82 6.08 -9.39 -9.02
C ARG A 82 4.61 -9.27 -9.45
N LEU A 83 4.01 -8.11 -9.21
CA LEU A 83 2.59 -7.81 -9.41
C LEU A 83 2.45 -6.91 -10.64
N GLU A 84 2.60 -7.49 -11.82
CA GLU A 84 2.66 -6.77 -13.09
C GLU A 84 1.47 -5.83 -13.32
N TYR A 85 0.29 -6.21 -12.83
CA TYR A 85 -0.96 -5.46 -13.00
C TYR A 85 -1.27 -4.44 -11.88
N ALA A 86 -0.34 -4.21 -10.95
CA ALA A 86 -0.48 -3.18 -9.92
C ALA A 86 0.08 -1.82 -10.38
N LEU A 87 -0.58 -0.74 -9.94
CA LEU A 87 -0.08 0.64 -10.08
C LEU A 87 0.97 0.91 -9.00
N LYS A 88 2.03 1.64 -9.33
CA LYS A 88 3.06 2.08 -8.37
C LYS A 88 3.10 3.59 -8.33
N GLY A 89 3.31 4.16 -7.14
CA GLY A 89 3.63 5.57 -6.99
C GLY A 89 4.24 5.87 -5.63
N GLU A 90 4.34 7.16 -5.34
CA GLU A 90 4.82 7.68 -4.07
C GLU A 90 4.09 8.98 -3.73
N PHE A 91 4.07 9.33 -2.45
CA PHE A 91 3.52 10.59 -1.95
C PHE A 91 4.19 11.00 -0.66
N GLU A 92 4.04 12.27 -0.29
CA GLU A 92 4.53 12.78 0.99
C GLU A 92 3.37 12.98 1.96
N ALA A 93 3.57 12.55 3.21
CA ALA A 93 2.60 12.72 4.28
C ALA A 93 3.29 12.90 5.65
N PRO A 94 2.62 13.51 6.64
CA PRO A 94 1.32 14.18 6.54
C PRO A 94 1.39 15.45 5.66
N SER A 95 0.29 15.74 4.95
CA SER A 95 0.10 16.91 4.09
C SER A 95 -1.29 17.53 4.34
N ALA A 96 -1.59 18.65 3.67
CA ALA A 96 -2.90 19.29 3.77
C ALA A 96 -4.06 18.42 3.25
N THR A 97 -3.76 17.53 2.30
CA THR A 97 -4.72 16.63 1.63
C THR A 97 -4.69 15.21 2.21
N ILE A 98 -3.58 14.81 2.82
CA ILE A 98 -3.35 13.46 3.37
C ILE A 98 -2.87 13.60 4.82
N SER A 99 -3.81 13.63 5.77
CA SER A 99 -3.46 13.76 7.19
C SER A 99 -2.90 12.48 7.78
N ASP A 100 -3.44 11.32 7.38
CA ASP A 100 -2.97 10.00 7.80
C ASP A 100 -2.64 9.15 6.55
N PRO A 101 -1.35 8.84 6.30
CA PRO A 101 -0.94 8.03 5.16
C PRO A 101 -1.40 6.58 5.22
N LEU A 102 -1.76 6.07 6.40
CA LEU A 102 -2.09 4.66 6.63
C LEU A 102 -3.59 4.42 6.89
N ALA A 103 -4.42 5.47 6.84
CA ALA A 103 -5.84 5.37 7.10
C ALA A 103 -6.58 4.48 6.08
N SER A 104 -7.47 3.63 6.60
CA SER A 104 -8.39 2.76 5.84
C SER A 104 -9.80 3.32 5.92
N LEU A 105 -10.51 3.35 4.78
CA LEU A 105 -11.93 3.69 4.73
C LEU A 105 -12.86 2.48 4.87
N GLU A 106 -12.30 1.26 4.86
CA GLU A 106 -13.09 0.06 5.10
C GLU A 106 -13.54 0.04 6.58
N PRO A 107 -14.84 -0.15 6.87
CA PRO A 107 -15.34 -0.20 8.24
C PRO A 107 -14.76 -1.42 8.97
N VAL A 108 -14.22 -1.18 10.16
CA VAL A 108 -13.83 -2.27 11.07
C VAL A 108 -15.11 -2.97 11.52
N SER A 109 -15.31 -4.21 11.06
CA SER A 109 -16.43 -5.07 11.48
C SER A 109 -16.11 -5.79 12.77
#